data_AF-U1Q075-F1
#
_entry.id   AF-U1Q075-F1
#
_cell.length_a   1.000
_cell.length_b   1.000
_cell.length_c   1.000
_cell.angle_alpha   90.00
_cell.angle_beta   90.00
_cell.angle_gamma   90.00
#
_symmetry.space_group_name_H-M   'P 1'
#
loop_
_entity.id
_entity.type
_entity.pdbx_description
1 polymer ?
#
loop_
_entity_poly.entity_id
_entity_poly.type
_entity_poly.pdbx_seq_one_letter_code
_entity_poly.pdbx_strand_id
1 'polypeptide(L)'
;MAIAGMGLLAYPTAASWISQYNQSKVTADYSAQVDDARPDAKTQIAQAHAYNEALSAGAVLEANNHVPTGAGSSSDSSLSYASILKANEEGLMARLKIPSISLDLPVYHGTADDTLLKGLGHLEGTSLPVGGEGTRSVITGHRGLAEATMFTNLDKVKNGDSLIIEVFGEVLTYRVISTKVVEPEETEALRAEDGKDLLTLVTCTPLGINTHRILLTGERIYPTPAKDIAAAGKRPDVPHFPWWAVALAGGLIVVGLYLWRSGYAAARAKERKERALARKRDEEQEPRPQTWEEQMQKWMDDDAGVEPRRWFTDLPIPPQPSEAENLELLEEIASLSKPSGRSDVQELIDTAEIPVIGATRPSAGASGRTHRP
;
A
#
# COMPACT_ATOMS: atom_id res chain seq x y z
N MET A 1 4.42 11.94 -5.77
CA MET A 1 4.23 12.24 -4.33
C MET A 1 2.85 11.82 -3.81
N ALA A 2 1.73 12.30 -4.38
CA ALA A 2 0.39 11.91 -3.90
C ALA A 2 0.11 10.40 -3.88
N ILE A 3 0.49 9.66 -4.95
CA ILE A 3 0.33 8.20 -5.03
C ILE A 3 1.18 7.47 -3.96
N ALA A 4 2.44 7.88 -3.80
CA ALA A 4 3.32 7.32 -2.78
C ALA A 4 2.80 7.58 -1.36
N GLY A 5 2.26 8.77 -1.09
CA GLY A 5 1.63 9.10 0.20
C GLY A 5 0.38 8.27 0.48
N MET A 6 -0.49 8.07 -0.50
CA MET A 6 -1.67 7.21 -0.35
C MET A 6 -1.29 5.76 -0.08
N GLY A 7 -0.26 5.23 -0.75
CA GLY A 7 0.24 3.87 -0.51
C GLY A 7 0.79 3.69 0.91
N LEU A 8 1.58 4.66 1.40
CA LEU A 8 2.16 4.60 2.74
C LEU A 8 1.06 4.61 3.83
N LEU A 9 0.02 5.43 3.67
CA LEU A 9 -1.10 5.51 4.62
C LEU A 9 -1.98 4.25 4.59
N ALA A 10 -2.10 3.61 3.44
CA ALA A 10 -2.89 2.39 3.27
C ALA A 10 -2.25 1.15 3.89
N TYR A 11 -0.91 1.11 3.95
CA TYR A 11 -0.15 -0.10 4.26
C TYR A 11 -0.58 -0.77 5.58
N PRO A 12 -0.63 -0.09 6.74
CA PRO A 12 -1.01 -0.74 8.00
C PRO A 12 -2.44 -1.32 7.95
N THR A 13 -3.36 -0.63 7.29
CA THR A 13 -4.75 -1.09 7.13
C THR A 13 -4.82 -2.34 6.25
N ALA A 14 -4.07 -2.35 5.14
CA ALA A 14 -3.99 -3.50 4.25
C ALA A 14 -3.32 -4.70 4.93
N ALA A 15 -2.21 -4.50 5.62
CA ALA A 15 -1.49 -5.53 6.37
C ALA A 15 -2.38 -6.15 7.45
N SER A 16 -3.03 -5.32 8.26
CA SER A 16 -4.01 -5.75 9.28
C SER A 16 -5.15 -6.58 8.69
N TRP A 17 -5.69 -6.16 7.54
CA TRP A 17 -6.75 -6.90 6.85
C TRP A 17 -6.27 -8.27 6.36
N ILE A 18 -5.07 -8.35 5.77
CA ILE A 18 -4.48 -9.61 5.30
C ILE A 18 -4.21 -10.56 6.48
N SER A 19 -3.71 -10.03 7.60
CA SER A 19 -3.46 -10.83 8.80
C SER A 19 -4.76 -11.42 9.36
N GLN A 20 -5.80 -10.60 9.52
CA GLN A 20 -7.12 -11.07 9.94
C GLN A 20 -7.68 -12.12 8.97
N TYR A 21 -7.47 -11.97 7.66
CA TYR A 21 -7.87 -12.97 6.67
C TYR A 21 -7.16 -14.31 6.88
N ASN A 22 -5.84 -14.30 7.08
CA ASN A 22 -5.08 -15.52 7.33
C ASN A 22 -5.50 -16.19 8.65
N GLN A 23 -5.70 -15.40 9.71
CA GLN A 23 -6.18 -15.88 11.00
C GLN A 23 -7.58 -16.49 10.89
N SER A 24 -8.48 -15.86 10.13
CA SER A 24 -9.84 -16.36 9.92
C SER A 24 -9.87 -17.74 9.26
N LYS A 25 -8.91 -18.05 8.38
CA LYS A 25 -8.79 -19.37 7.75
C LYS A 25 -8.39 -20.43 8.76
N VAL A 26 -7.36 -20.17 9.57
CA VAL A 26 -6.93 -21.09 10.63
C VAL A 26 -8.09 -21.42 11.55
N THR A 27 -8.84 -20.40 11.94
CA THR A 27 -9.99 -20.54 12.82
C THR A 27 -11.19 -21.23 12.16
N ALA A 28 -11.46 -20.95 10.89
CA ALA A 28 -12.52 -21.62 10.12
C ALA A 28 -12.26 -23.14 9.97
N ASP A 29 -10.98 -23.52 9.89
CA ASP A 29 -10.55 -24.91 9.74
C ASP A 29 -10.25 -25.59 11.09
N TYR A 30 -10.45 -24.91 12.23
CA TYR A 30 -10.10 -25.43 13.56
C TYR A 30 -10.82 -26.74 13.87
N SER A 31 -12.13 -26.83 13.63
CA SER A 31 -12.91 -28.06 13.89
C SER A 31 -12.37 -29.24 13.09
N ALA A 32 -12.02 -29.03 11.82
CA ALA A 32 -11.47 -30.09 10.98
C ALA A 32 -10.09 -30.56 11.46
N GLN A 33 -9.26 -29.63 11.97
CA GLN A 33 -7.97 -29.97 12.56
C GLN A 33 -8.12 -30.75 13.87
N VAL A 34 -9.10 -30.41 14.70
CA VAL A 34 -9.44 -31.17 15.92
C VAL A 34 -9.91 -32.59 15.57
N ASP A 35 -10.70 -32.77 14.52
CA ASP A 35 -11.19 -34.09 14.08
C ASP A 35 -10.04 -35.02 13.62
N ASP A 36 -8.99 -34.45 13.01
CA ASP A 36 -7.81 -35.20 12.58
C ASP A 36 -6.76 -35.38 13.68
N ALA A 37 -6.81 -34.57 14.75
CA ALA A 37 -5.85 -34.62 15.84
C ALA A 37 -5.79 -35.99 16.53
N ARG A 38 -4.60 -36.36 17.00
CA ARG A 38 -4.34 -37.58 17.75
C ARG A 38 -3.60 -37.23 19.04
N PRO A 39 -4.01 -37.75 20.22
CA PRO A 39 -5.22 -38.55 20.48
C PRO A 39 -6.54 -37.84 20.14
N ASP A 40 -7.65 -38.58 20.15
CA ASP A 40 -8.97 -38.01 19.86
C ASP A 40 -9.36 -36.92 20.86
N ALA A 41 -10.34 -36.09 20.49
CA ALA A 41 -10.68 -34.91 21.28
C ALA A 41 -11.13 -35.20 22.71
N LYS A 42 -11.86 -36.31 22.95
CA LYS A 42 -12.29 -36.68 24.29
C LYS A 42 -11.09 -37.07 25.16
N THR A 43 -10.13 -37.81 24.59
CA THR A 43 -8.89 -38.18 25.27
C THR A 43 -8.04 -36.94 25.59
N GLN A 44 -7.91 -36.01 24.64
CA GLN A 44 -7.20 -34.75 24.83
C GLN A 44 -7.81 -33.89 25.96
N ILE A 45 -9.13 -33.78 26.02
CA ILE A 45 -9.84 -33.08 27.10
C ILE A 45 -9.60 -33.76 28.46
N ALA A 46 -9.69 -35.09 28.52
CA ALA A 46 -9.42 -35.83 29.75
C ALA A 46 -7.98 -35.63 30.23
N GLN A 47 -7.01 -35.64 29.32
CA GLN A 47 -5.61 -35.33 29.63
C GLN A 47 -5.42 -33.88 30.11
N ALA A 48 -6.16 -32.94 29.53
CA ALA A 48 -6.11 -31.54 29.95
C ALA A 48 -6.64 -31.32 31.37
N HIS A 49 -7.73 -32.00 31.75
CA HIS A 49 -8.21 -31.98 33.13
C HIS A 49 -7.22 -32.63 34.09
N ALA A 50 -6.68 -33.80 33.75
CA ALA A 50 -5.65 -34.46 34.56
C ALA A 50 -4.39 -33.58 34.73
N TYR A 51 -3.98 -32.87 33.68
CA TYR A 51 -2.88 -31.91 33.75
C TYR A 51 -3.22 -30.75 34.70
N ASN A 52 -4.42 -30.18 34.60
CA ASN A 52 -4.87 -29.09 35.46
C ASN A 52 -4.96 -29.51 36.94
N GLU A 53 -5.40 -30.73 37.23
CA GLU A 53 -5.44 -31.29 38.59
C GLU A 53 -4.03 -31.52 39.17
N ALA A 54 -3.07 -31.92 38.33
CA ALA A 54 -1.67 -32.13 38.72
C ALA A 54 -0.83 -30.85 38.72
N LEU A 55 -1.36 -29.73 38.20
CA LEU A 55 -0.64 -28.48 38.04
C LEU A 55 -0.61 -27.69 39.34
N SER A 56 0.58 -27.47 39.90
CA SER A 56 0.80 -26.38 40.83
C SER A 56 0.96 -25.08 40.05
N ALA A 57 -0.15 -24.38 39.78
CA ALA A 57 -0.19 -23.23 38.87
C ALA A 57 0.72 -22.08 39.33
N GLY A 58 1.44 -21.47 38.39
CA GLY A 58 2.32 -20.34 38.63
C GLY A 58 2.70 -19.63 37.33
N ALA A 59 2.66 -18.30 37.33
CA ALA A 59 3.04 -17.45 36.21
C ALA A 59 4.08 -16.41 36.66
N VAL A 60 5.02 -16.10 35.78
CA VAL A 60 6.02 -15.03 35.94
C VAL A 60 5.91 -14.07 34.76
N LEU A 61 5.88 -12.78 35.07
CA LEU A 61 5.78 -11.68 34.13
C LEU A 61 6.97 -10.74 34.44
N GLU A 62 8.04 -10.84 33.67
CA GLU A 62 9.26 -10.07 33.92
C GLU A 62 9.17 -8.64 33.37
N ALA A 63 9.69 -7.66 34.12
CA ALA A 63 9.72 -6.22 33.79
C ALA A 63 10.20 -5.89 32.38
N ASN A 64 11.27 -6.59 31.96
CA ASN A 64 12.00 -6.34 30.71
C ASN A 64 11.69 -7.41 29.64
N ASN A 65 10.65 -8.22 29.84
CA ASN A 65 10.23 -9.22 28.88
C ASN A 65 8.82 -8.93 28.37
N HIS A 66 8.66 -8.95 27.06
CA HIS A 66 7.35 -8.81 26.42
C HIS A 66 6.53 -10.11 26.47
N VAL A 67 7.18 -11.22 26.87
CA VAL A 67 6.61 -12.56 26.89
C VAL A 67 6.44 -13.06 28.33
N PRO A 68 5.20 -13.32 28.79
CA PRO A 68 4.94 -14.03 30.04
C PRO A 68 5.54 -15.44 29.99
N THR A 69 6.15 -15.91 31.08
CA THR A 69 6.66 -17.30 31.21
C THR A 69 5.99 -18.03 32.37
N GLY A 70 5.87 -19.35 32.26
CA GLY A 70 5.31 -20.18 33.32
C GLY A 70 6.33 -20.46 34.42
N ALA A 71 5.86 -20.50 35.67
CA ALA A 71 6.58 -21.10 36.79
C ALA A 71 5.85 -22.31 37.38
N GLY A 72 4.75 -22.74 36.75
CA GLY A 72 4.02 -23.93 37.16
C GLY A 72 4.83 -25.20 36.94
N SER A 73 4.72 -26.14 37.87
CA SER A 73 5.27 -27.49 37.74
C SER A 73 4.14 -28.52 37.82
N SER A 74 4.19 -29.51 36.94
CA SER A 74 3.30 -30.68 37.00
C SER A 74 3.93 -31.73 37.90
N SER A 75 3.16 -32.32 38.81
CA SER A 75 3.61 -33.48 39.59
C SER A 75 3.68 -34.77 38.76
N ASP A 76 3.08 -34.78 37.57
CA ASP A 76 3.09 -35.91 36.64
C ASP A 76 3.94 -35.57 35.41
N SER A 77 5.09 -36.21 35.29
CA SER A 77 6.04 -36.03 34.18
C SER A 77 5.60 -36.72 32.88
N SER A 78 4.55 -37.54 32.91
CA SER A 78 3.98 -38.17 31.71
C SER A 78 3.05 -37.22 30.93
N LEU A 79 2.52 -36.19 31.58
CA LEU A 79 1.63 -35.19 30.98
C LEU A 79 2.45 -34.00 30.46
N SER A 80 2.73 -34.02 29.16
CA SER A 80 3.50 -32.96 28.50
C SER A 80 2.58 -31.86 27.97
N TYR A 81 2.76 -30.63 28.48
CA TYR A 81 2.04 -29.42 28.05
C TYR A 81 1.97 -29.28 26.52
N ALA A 82 3.11 -29.46 25.84
CA ALA A 82 3.20 -29.28 24.38
C ALA A 82 2.47 -30.36 23.55
N SER A 83 1.98 -31.43 24.19
CA SER A 83 1.30 -32.55 23.53
C SER A 83 -0.20 -32.59 23.77
N ILE A 84 -0.69 -31.89 24.80
CA ILE A 84 -2.08 -31.89 25.23
C ILE A 84 -2.81 -30.73 24.57
N LEU A 85 -4.00 -30.97 24.02
CA LEU A 85 -4.77 -30.00 23.22
C LEU A 85 -4.00 -29.51 21.98
N LYS A 86 -3.14 -30.32 21.37
CA LYS A 86 -2.42 -29.95 20.13
C LYS A 86 -3.20 -30.36 18.88
N ALA A 87 -3.84 -29.40 18.21
CA ALA A 87 -4.64 -29.66 17.01
C ALA A 87 -3.79 -29.78 15.73
N ASN A 88 -2.60 -29.19 15.71
CA ASN A 88 -1.68 -29.26 14.57
C ASN A 88 -0.21 -29.09 15.01
N GLU A 89 0.73 -29.24 14.07
CA GLU A 89 2.17 -29.11 14.34
C GLU A 89 2.60 -27.70 14.76
N GLU A 90 1.80 -26.68 14.46
CA GLU A 90 2.06 -25.30 14.90
C GLU A 90 1.61 -25.03 16.34
N GLY A 91 1.06 -26.02 17.03
CA GLY A 91 0.61 -25.88 18.41
C GLY A 91 -0.73 -25.16 18.54
N LEU A 92 -1.61 -25.21 17.54
CA LEU A 92 -2.97 -24.68 17.64
C LEU A 92 -3.73 -25.40 18.76
N MET A 93 -4.21 -24.65 19.75
CA MET A 93 -4.83 -25.16 20.97
C MET A 93 -6.34 -24.97 20.99
N ALA A 94 -6.77 -23.72 20.80
CA ALA A 94 -8.16 -23.32 20.95
C ALA A 94 -8.48 -22.15 20.01
N ARG A 95 -9.72 -21.70 20.08
CA ARG A 95 -10.20 -20.46 19.45
C ARG A 95 -10.86 -19.59 20.51
N LEU A 96 -10.49 -18.32 20.57
CA LEU A 96 -11.09 -17.34 21.48
C LEU A 96 -11.94 -16.34 20.69
N LYS A 97 -13.16 -16.08 21.18
CA LYS A 97 -14.11 -15.11 20.63
C LYS A 97 -14.53 -14.11 21.69
N ILE A 98 -14.54 -12.84 21.32
CA ILE A 98 -15.06 -11.73 22.14
C ILE A 98 -15.97 -10.87 21.25
N PRO A 99 -17.29 -11.15 21.25
CA PRO A 99 -18.20 -10.51 20.31
C PRO A 99 -18.25 -8.97 20.42
N SER A 100 -18.09 -8.41 21.61
CA SER A 100 -18.18 -6.95 21.84
C SER A 100 -17.08 -6.14 21.12
N ILE A 101 -15.98 -6.78 20.74
CA ILE A 101 -14.88 -6.17 19.99
C ILE A 101 -14.60 -6.88 18.66
N SER A 102 -15.52 -7.74 18.20
CA SER A 102 -15.37 -8.55 16.99
C SER A 102 -14.06 -9.35 16.92
N LEU A 103 -13.58 -9.82 18.08
CA LEU A 103 -12.38 -10.66 18.15
C LEU A 103 -12.76 -12.11 17.93
N ASP A 104 -12.01 -12.77 17.04
CA ASP A 104 -12.13 -14.19 16.75
C ASP A 104 -10.76 -14.70 16.27
N LEU A 105 -9.99 -15.28 17.19
CA LEU A 105 -8.58 -15.58 16.96
C LEU A 105 -8.20 -16.99 17.42
N PRO A 106 -7.24 -17.63 16.73
CA PRO A 106 -6.63 -18.87 17.21
C PRO A 106 -5.78 -18.61 18.46
N VAL A 107 -5.79 -19.59 19.36
CA VAL A 107 -4.96 -19.66 20.56
C VAL A 107 -3.97 -20.81 20.36
N TYR A 108 -2.69 -20.54 20.54
CA TYR A 108 -1.60 -21.48 20.36
C TYR A 108 -0.92 -21.79 21.70
N HIS A 109 -0.10 -22.84 21.72
CA HIS A 109 0.74 -23.16 22.88
C HIS A 109 1.86 -22.14 23.05
N GLY A 110 2.01 -21.71 24.30
CA GLY A 110 3.14 -20.88 24.71
C GLY A 110 2.98 -19.43 24.24
N THR A 111 4.01 -18.66 24.52
CA THR A 111 3.95 -17.19 24.47
C THR A 111 5.15 -16.59 23.75
N ALA A 112 5.97 -17.41 23.10
CA ALA A 112 7.10 -16.96 22.29
C ALA A 112 6.65 -15.96 21.21
N ASP A 113 7.53 -15.04 20.82
CA ASP A 113 7.22 -13.98 19.86
C ASP A 113 6.65 -14.54 18.54
N ASP A 114 7.23 -15.61 18.01
CA ASP A 114 6.72 -16.27 16.78
C ASP A 114 5.28 -16.78 16.93
N THR A 115 4.89 -17.20 18.14
CA THR A 115 3.51 -17.60 18.45
C THR A 115 2.59 -16.38 18.50
N LEU A 116 3.00 -15.32 19.20
CA LEU A 116 2.20 -14.11 19.39
C LEU A 116 2.07 -13.26 18.12
N LEU A 117 2.94 -13.45 17.13
CA LEU A 117 2.80 -12.88 15.79
C LEU A 117 1.72 -13.60 14.96
N LYS A 118 1.47 -14.89 15.22
CA LYS A 118 0.45 -15.69 14.50
C LYS A 118 -0.94 -15.52 15.08
N GLY A 119 -1.06 -15.46 16.41
CA GLY A 119 -2.33 -15.35 17.09
C GLY A 119 -2.16 -15.09 18.58
N LEU A 120 -3.04 -15.68 19.38
CA LEU A 120 -2.97 -15.61 20.84
C LEU A 120 -2.12 -16.77 21.37
N GLY A 121 -1.45 -16.55 22.50
CA GLY A 121 -0.66 -17.57 23.17
C GLY A 121 -1.27 -17.96 24.50
N HIS A 122 -1.37 -19.25 24.78
CA HIS A 122 -1.66 -19.75 26.13
C HIS A 122 -0.38 -19.66 26.98
N LEU A 123 -0.49 -19.08 28.17
CA LEU A 123 0.62 -18.98 29.10
C LEU A 123 0.85 -20.32 29.78
N GLU A 124 1.95 -20.98 29.38
CA GLU A 124 2.46 -22.18 30.04
C GLU A 124 2.60 -21.94 31.56
N GLY A 125 2.35 -22.96 32.37
CA GLY A 125 2.32 -22.84 33.85
C GLY A 125 0.99 -22.33 34.42
N THR A 126 0.03 -21.94 33.58
CA THR A 126 -1.38 -21.72 33.97
C THR A 126 -2.28 -22.87 33.51
N SER A 127 -3.50 -22.95 34.03
CA SER A 127 -4.43 -24.03 33.69
C SER A 127 -4.76 -24.03 32.20
N LEU A 128 -4.74 -25.20 31.56
CA LEU A 128 -5.23 -25.37 30.20
C LEU A 128 -6.70 -24.93 30.09
N PRO A 129 -7.12 -24.38 28.94
CA PRO A 129 -8.39 -23.67 28.79
C PRO A 129 -9.64 -24.58 28.69
N VAL A 130 -9.69 -25.66 29.45
CA VAL A 130 -10.82 -26.60 29.56
C VAL A 130 -11.72 -26.32 30.78
N GLY A 131 -11.40 -25.26 31.54
CA GLY A 131 -12.13 -24.85 32.73
C GLY A 131 -12.08 -25.87 33.87
N GLY A 132 -13.00 -25.72 34.81
CA GLY A 132 -13.06 -26.48 36.05
C GLY A 132 -12.87 -25.58 37.29
N GLU A 133 -13.50 -25.96 38.40
CA GLU A 133 -13.33 -25.24 39.67
C GLU A 133 -11.86 -25.29 40.12
N GLY A 134 -11.39 -24.20 40.70
CA GLY A 134 -10.00 -24.07 41.11
C GLY A 134 -9.02 -23.85 39.95
N THR A 135 -9.50 -23.54 38.74
CA THR A 135 -8.63 -23.32 37.57
C THR A 135 -8.59 -21.85 37.16
N ARG A 136 -7.43 -21.44 36.62
CA ARG A 136 -7.30 -20.16 35.92
C ARG A 136 -6.43 -20.34 34.68
N SER A 137 -7.05 -20.23 33.52
CA SER A 137 -6.32 -20.18 32.26
C SER A 137 -5.93 -18.74 31.92
N VAL A 138 -4.71 -18.56 31.39
CA VAL A 138 -4.20 -17.25 30.99
C VAL A 138 -3.84 -17.27 29.51
N ILE A 139 -4.45 -16.35 28.76
CA ILE A 139 -4.20 -16.16 27.33
C ILE A 139 -3.60 -14.78 27.12
N THR A 140 -2.48 -14.71 26.43
CA THR A 140 -1.78 -13.47 26.10
C THR A 140 -1.84 -13.16 24.61
N GLY A 141 -1.70 -11.89 24.27
CA GLY A 141 -1.64 -11.42 22.90
C GLY A 141 -1.04 -10.03 22.81
N HIS A 142 -0.39 -9.74 21.69
CA HIS A 142 0.16 -8.41 21.45
C HIS A 142 -0.92 -7.33 21.37
N ARG A 143 -0.51 -6.09 21.62
CA ARG A 143 -1.35 -4.89 21.50
C ARG A 143 -0.60 -3.83 20.70
N GLY A 144 -1.25 -3.31 19.66
CA GLY A 144 -0.72 -2.24 18.82
C GLY A 144 0.26 -2.68 17.73
N LEU A 145 0.17 -3.92 17.22
CA LEU A 145 0.95 -4.31 16.04
C LEU A 145 0.46 -3.54 14.81
N ALA A 146 1.38 -3.17 13.90
CA ALA A 146 1.01 -2.48 12.67
C ALA A 146 0.28 -3.41 11.70
N GLU A 147 0.60 -4.71 11.75
CA GLU A 147 0.15 -5.73 10.81
C GLU A 147 -1.01 -6.58 11.33
N ALA A 148 -1.41 -6.47 12.60
CA ALA A 148 -2.46 -7.32 13.19
C ALA A 148 -3.19 -6.66 14.36
N THR A 149 -4.50 -6.89 14.48
CA THR A 149 -5.29 -6.28 15.56
C THR A 149 -5.04 -6.96 16.91
N MET A 150 -4.95 -8.30 16.99
CA MET A 150 -4.68 -9.04 18.23
C MET A 150 -5.52 -8.51 19.42
N PHE A 151 -4.91 -8.22 20.58
CA PHE A 151 -5.56 -7.62 21.75
C PHE A 151 -5.54 -6.08 21.76
N THR A 152 -5.36 -5.43 20.61
CA THR A 152 -5.34 -3.96 20.52
C THR A 152 -6.58 -3.29 21.11
N ASN A 153 -7.76 -3.92 20.96
CA ASN A 153 -9.04 -3.42 21.44
C ASN A 153 -9.48 -3.99 22.81
N LEU A 154 -8.60 -4.70 23.54
CA LEU A 154 -8.97 -5.36 24.79
C LEU A 154 -9.42 -4.36 25.87
N ASP A 155 -8.92 -3.12 25.81
CA ASP A 155 -9.32 -1.99 26.66
C ASP A 155 -10.76 -1.51 26.45
N LYS A 156 -11.43 -1.94 25.38
CA LYS A 156 -12.83 -1.60 25.08
C LYS A 156 -13.84 -2.59 25.66
N VAL A 157 -13.37 -3.76 26.11
CA VAL A 157 -14.20 -4.81 26.70
C VAL A 157 -14.67 -4.36 28.09
N LYS A 158 -15.92 -4.65 28.42
CA LYS A 158 -16.56 -4.18 29.66
C LYS A 158 -16.96 -5.34 30.56
N ASN A 159 -17.12 -5.07 31.85
CA ASN A 159 -17.74 -6.00 32.77
C ASN A 159 -19.13 -6.41 32.26
N GLY A 160 -19.42 -7.71 32.28
CA GLY A 160 -20.62 -8.30 31.70
C GLY A 160 -20.47 -8.82 30.27
N ASP A 161 -19.44 -8.41 29.53
CA ASP A 161 -19.15 -8.96 28.20
C ASP A 161 -18.81 -10.45 28.29
N SER A 162 -18.95 -11.17 27.18
CA SER A 162 -18.70 -12.60 27.10
C SER A 162 -17.35 -12.89 26.44
N LEU A 163 -16.58 -13.79 27.06
CA LEU A 163 -15.41 -14.44 26.46
C LEU A 163 -15.82 -15.88 26.15
N ILE A 164 -15.67 -16.31 24.91
CA ILE A 164 -16.09 -17.65 24.48
C ILE A 164 -14.87 -18.37 23.96
N ILE A 165 -14.56 -19.53 24.54
CA ILE A 165 -13.46 -20.39 24.09
C ILE A 165 -14.03 -21.68 23.52
N GLU A 166 -13.61 -22.00 22.30
CA GLU A 166 -13.88 -23.28 21.62
C GLU A 166 -12.58 -24.11 21.70
N VAL A 167 -12.64 -25.26 22.35
CA VAL A 167 -11.46 -26.11 22.61
C VAL A 167 -11.84 -27.58 22.46
N PHE A 168 -11.25 -28.27 21.48
CA PHE A 168 -11.40 -29.73 21.30
C PHE A 168 -12.85 -30.24 21.38
N GLY A 169 -13.76 -29.53 20.72
CA GLY A 169 -15.19 -29.87 20.68
C GLY A 169 -16.03 -29.33 21.83
N GLU A 170 -15.40 -28.77 22.87
CA GLU A 170 -16.08 -28.07 23.96
C GLU A 170 -16.23 -26.57 23.70
N VAL A 171 -17.27 -25.99 24.30
CA VAL A 171 -17.52 -24.55 24.30
C VAL A 171 -17.69 -24.08 25.74
N LEU A 172 -16.87 -23.12 26.13
CA LEU A 172 -16.89 -22.53 27.44
C LEU A 172 -17.13 -21.02 27.30
N THR A 173 -18.06 -20.49 28.10
CA THR A 173 -18.37 -19.06 28.11
C THR A 173 -18.09 -18.48 29.48
N TYR A 174 -17.32 -17.40 29.49
CA TYR A 174 -16.96 -16.64 30.68
C TYR A 174 -17.60 -15.26 30.60
N ARG A 175 -18.01 -14.73 31.76
CA ARG A 175 -18.46 -13.34 31.90
C ARG A 175 -17.33 -12.50 32.45
N VAL A 176 -17.00 -11.39 31.79
CA VAL A 176 -16.01 -10.45 32.31
C VAL A 176 -16.48 -9.88 33.65
N ILE A 177 -15.68 -10.07 34.69
CA ILE A 177 -15.97 -9.58 36.04
C ILE A 177 -15.04 -8.44 36.47
N SER A 178 -13.83 -8.37 35.88
CA SER A 178 -12.88 -7.31 36.22
C SER A 178 -11.90 -7.02 35.08
N THR A 179 -11.38 -5.79 35.08
CA THR A 179 -10.25 -5.37 34.26
C THR A 179 -9.34 -4.53 35.14
N LYS A 180 -8.05 -4.89 35.20
CA LYS A 180 -7.04 -4.21 36.01
C LYS A 180 -5.86 -3.82 35.15
N VAL A 181 -5.20 -2.73 35.52
CA VAL A 181 -3.86 -2.37 35.01
C VAL A 181 -2.88 -2.60 36.15
N VAL A 182 -1.87 -3.43 35.91
CA VAL A 182 -0.89 -3.83 36.91
C VAL A 182 0.53 -3.64 36.38
N GLU A 183 1.50 -3.59 37.29
CA GLU A 183 2.91 -3.68 36.93
C GLU A 183 3.22 -5.09 36.41
N PRO A 184 4.22 -5.26 35.52
CA PRO A 184 4.55 -6.57 34.98
C PRO A 184 4.78 -7.60 36.08
N GLU A 185 5.48 -7.26 37.16
CA GLU A 185 5.89 -8.21 38.21
C GLU A 185 4.73 -8.69 39.10
N GLU A 186 3.54 -8.10 38.98
CA GLU A 186 2.38 -8.39 39.83
C GLU A 186 1.62 -9.65 39.36
N THR A 187 2.31 -10.80 39.38
CA THR A 187 1.79 -12.08 38.88
C THR A 187 0.80 -12.76 39.82
N GLU A 188 0.69 -12.26 41.05
CA GLU A 188 -0.25 -12.70 42.07
C GLU A 188 -1.70 -12.69 41.58
N ALA A 189 -2.05 -11.72 40.74
CA ALA A 189 -3.38 -11.60 40.14
C ALA A 189 -3.70 -12.71 39.12
N LEU A 190 -2.71 -13.52 38.72
CA LEU A 190 -2.85 -14.63 37.78
C LEU A 190 -2.88 -16.01 38.45
N ARG A 191 -2.92 -16.07 39.78
CA ARG A 191 -3.07 -17.35 40.50
C ARG A 191 -4.48 -17.90 40.38
N ALA A 192 -4.58 -19.22 40.36
CA ALA A 192 -5.86 -19.90 40.50
C ALA A 192 -6.52 -19.54 41.84
N GLU A 193 -7.85 -19.47 41.84
CA GLU A 193 -8.63 -19.18 43.04
C GLU A 193 -9.52 -20.40 43.34
N ASP A 194 -9.47 -20.86 44.58
CA ASP A 194 -10.21 -22.05 45.01
C ASP A 194 -11.72 -21.85 44.81
N GLY A 195 -12.38 -22.87 44.27
CA GLY A 195 -13.80 -22.83 43.93
C GLY A 195 -14.20 -21.92 42.76
N LYS A 196 -13.25 -21.34 42.00
CA LYS A 196 -13.55 -20.52 40.81
C LYS A 196 -12.98 -21.13 39.52
N ASP A 197 -13.71 -20.97 38.42
CA ASP A 197 -13.24 -21.26 37.06
C ASP A 197 -13.03 -19.92 36.33
N LEU A 198 -11.77 -19.55 36.11
CA LEU A 198 -11.39 -18.22 35.64
C LEU A 198 -10.63 -18.29 34.30
N LEU A 199 -10.88 -17.31 33.45
CA LEU A 199 -10.11 -17.05 32.24
C LEU A 199 -9.58 -15.62 32.29
N THR A 200 -8.27 -15.44 32.21
CA THR A 200 -7.64 -14.10 32.19
C THR A 200 -6.95 -13.83 30.87
N LEU A 201 -7.29 -12.70 30.25
CA LEU A 201 -6.64 -12.20 29.04
C LEU A 201 -5.60 -11.14 29.43
N VAL A 202 -4.40 -11.27 28.91
CA VAL A 202 -3.25 -10.42 29.26
C VAL A 202 -2.72 -9.71 28.01
N THR A 203 -2.49 -8.41 28.12
CA THR A 203 -1.80 -7.64 27.07
C THR A 203 -1.03 -6.45 27.64
N CYS A 204 -0.13 -5.87 26.85
CA CYS A 204 0.68 -4.72 27.25
C CYS A 204 -0.08 -3.38 27.17
N THR A 205 0.27 -2.45 28.05
CA THR A 205 -0.29 -1.09 28.07
C THR A 205 0.69 -0.11 28.73
N PRO A 206 0.60 1.21 28.51
CA PRO A 206 -0.09 1.91 27.41
C PRO A 206 0.46 1.55 26.03
N LEU A 207 -0.33 1.78 24.97
CA LEU A 207 0.08 1.52 23.58
C LEU A 207 1.39 2.23 23.24
N GLY A 208 2.36 1.50 22.69
CA GLY A 208 3.66 2.03 22.29
C GLY A 208 4.67 2.24 23.43
N ILE A 209 4.25 2.08 24.69
CA ILE A 209 5.11 2.22 25.88
C ILE A 209 5.27 0.86 26.58
N ASN A 210 4.19 0.08 26.70
CA ASN A 210 4.19 -1.30 27.21
C ASN A 210 4.77 -1.50 28.63
N THR A 211 4.76 -0.46 29.47
CA THR A 211 5.30 -0.50 30.84
C THR A 211 4.44 -1.29 31.82
N HIS A 212 3.16 -1.50 31.53
CA HIS A 212 2.19 -2.16 32.40
C HIS A 212 1.47 -3.28 31.63
N ARG A 213 0.62 -4.03 32.33
CA ARG A 213 -0.23 -5.08 31.75
C ARG A 213 -1.70 -4.81 32.04
N ILE A 214 -2.57 -5.02 31.06
CA ILE A 214 -4.01 -5.16 31.26
C ILE A 214 -4.27 -6.62 31.60
N LEU A 215 -4.94 -6.86 32.73
CA LEU A 215 -5.49 -8.16 33.10
C LEU A 215 -7.01 -8.07 33.03
N LEU A 216 -7.61 -8.75 32.06
CA LEU A 216 -9.06 -8.85 31.92
C LEU A 216 -9.51 -10.24 32.33
N THR A 217 -10.22 -10.34 33.43
CA THR A 217 -10.63 -11.64 34.00
C THR A 217 -12.12 -11.86 33.81
N GLY A 218 -12.46 -13.00 33.22
CA GLY A 218 -13.79 -13.55 33.18
C GLY A 218 -13.95 -14.75 34.11
N GLU A 219 -15.18 -14.95 34.59
CA GLU A 219 -15.60 -16.08 35.41
C GLU A 219 -16.60 -16.93 34.64
N ARG A 220 -16.47 -18.25 34.76
CA ARG A 220 -17.25 -19.22 33.99
C ARG A 220 -18.75 -19.06 34.22
N ILE A 221 -19.52 -19.13 33.14
CA ILE A 221 -20.99 -19.24 33.19
C ILE A 221 -21.37 -20.72 33.10
N TYR A 222 -22.04 -21.22 34.14
CA TYR A 222 -22.64 -22.55 34.16
C TYR A 222 -24.18 -22.50 34.10
N PRO A 223 -24.82 -23.33 33.28
CA PRO A 223 -24.23 -24.08 32.15
C PRO A 223 -23.81 -23.13 31.01
N THR A 224 -22.98 -23.62 30.07
CA THR A 224 -22.63 -22.86 28.86
C THR A 224 -23.91 -22.44 28.13
N PRO A 225 -24.09 -21.16 27.77
CA PRO A 225 -25.29 -20.69 27.08
C PRO A 225 -25.55 -21.45 25.76
N ALA A 226 -26.78 -21.91 25.56
CA ALA A 226 -27.16 -22.69 24.37
C ALA A 226 -26.90 -21.95 23.04
N LYS A 227 -26.99 -20.61 23.03
CA LYS A 227 -26.68 -19.79 21.85
C LYS A 227 -25.21 -19.90 21.42
N ASP A 228 -24.30 -20.08 22.37
CA ASP A 228 -22.86 -20.09 22.13
C ASP A 228 -22.44 -21.49 21.66
N ILE A 229 -23.06 -22.54 22.23
CA ILE A 229 -22.96 -23.92 21.73
C ILE A 229 -23.48 -24.01 20.29
N ALA A 230 -24.64 -23.42 19.99
CA ALA A 230 -25.19 -23.41 18.63
C ALA A 230 -24.36 -22.55 17.64
N ALA A 231 -23.48 -21.68 18.14
CA ALA A 231 -22.57 -20.87 17.35
C ALA A 231 -21.16 -21.47 17.23
N ALA A 232 -20.90 -22.61 17.87
CA ALA A 232 -19.63 -23.33 17.81
C ALA A 232 -19.28 -23.71 16.37
N GLY A 233 -18.00 -23.61 16.00
CA GLY A 233 -17.53 -24.00 14.68
C GLY A 233 -18.03 -23.13 13.52
N LYS A 234 -18.85 -22.10 13.77
CA LYS A 234 -19.21 -21.13 12.73
C LYS A 234 -17.96 -20.43 12.23
N ARG A 235 -17.87 -20.23 10.92
CA ARG A 235 -16.77 -19.50 10.31
C ARG A 235 -16.71 -18.06 10.85
N PRO A 236 -15.51 -17.49 11.03
CA PRO A 236 -15.37 -16.08 11.41
C PRO A 236 -16.01 -15.15 10.37
N ASP A 237 -16.66 -14.08 10.84
CA ASP A 237 -17.19 -13.00 9.99
C ASP A 237 -16.11 -11.96 9.61
N VAL A 238 -14.93 -12.06 10.24
CA VAL A 238 -13.76 -11.21 10.00
C VAL A 238 -12.78 -11.88 9.01
N PRO A 239 -12.05 -11.10 8.21
CA PRO A 239 -12.15 -9.65 8.08
C PRO A 239 -13.34 -9.24 7.22
N HIS A 240 -13.98 -8.13 7.60
CA HIS A 240 -15.05 -7.52 6.82
C HIS A 240 -14.54 -7.03 5.44
N PHE A 241 -15.48 -6.71 4.55
CA PHE A 241 -15.15 -6.20 3.22
C PHE A 241 -14.18 -4.99 3.28
N PRO A 242 -13.08 -4.97 2.48
CA PRO A 242 -12.03 -3.97 2.57
C PRO A 242 -12.44 -2.62 1.94
N TRP A 243 -13.31 -1.85 2.60
CA TRP A 243 -13.74 -0.53 2.12
C TRP A 243 -12.59 0.46 1.89
N TRP A 244 -11.49 0.30 2.60
CA TRP A 244 -10.26 1.06 2.38
C TRP A 244 -9.73 0.90 0.95
N ALA A 245 -9.84 -0.29 0.36
CA ALA A 245 -9.37 -0.55 -1.01
C ALA A 245 -10.24 0.19 -2.04
N VAL A 246 -11.56 0.26 -1.81
CA VAL A 246 -12.48 1.04 -2.62
C VAL A 246 -12.17 2.53 -2.53
N ALA A 247 -11.91 3.04 -1.33
CA ALA A 247 -11.54 4.44 -1.11
C ALA A 247 -10.22 4.78 -1.82
N LEU A 248 -9.21 3.90 -1.75
CA LEU A 248 -7.94 4.08 -2.47
C LEU A 248 -8.12 4.07 -3.98
N ALA A 249 -8.90 3.12 -4.51
CA ALA A 249 -9.19 3.05 -5.94
C ALA A 249 -9.88 4.34 -6.42
N GLY A 250 -10.87 4.83 -5.67
CA GLY A 250 -11.53 6.11 -5.93
C GLY A 250 -10.56 7.29 -5.91
N GLY A 251 -9.67 7.35 -4.90
CA GLY A 251 -8.64 8.39 -4.79
C GLY A 251 -7.68 8.40 -5.99
N LEU A 252 -7.23 7.21 -6.43
CA LEU A 252 -6.37 7.07 -7.61
C LEU A 252 -7.08 7.50 -8.90
N ILE A 253 -8.38 7.18 -9.05
CA ILE A 253 -9.19 7.65 -10.19
C ILE A 253 -9.29 9.18 -10.18
N VAL A 254 -9.53 9.81 -9.03
CA VAL A 254 -9.60 11.27 -8.91
C VAL A 254 -8.26 11.92 -9.27
N VAL A 255 -7.14 11.38 -8.77
CA VAL A 255 -5.80 11.88 -9.14
C VAL A 255 -5.54 11.70 -10.64
N GLY A 256 -5.90 10.55 -11.21
CA GLY A 256 -5.79 10.30 -12.64
C GLY A 256 -6.60 11.29 -13.48
N LEU A 257 -7.87 11.52 -13.12
CA LEU A 257 -8.74 12.50 -13.79
C LEU A 257 -8.20 13.93 -13.66
N TYR A 258 -7.63 14.29 -12.50
CA TYR A 258 -7.00 15.59 -12.29
C TYR A 258 -5.77 15.77 -13.19
N LEU A 259 -4.89 14.76 -13.27
CA LEU A 259 -3.71 14.79 -14.14
C LEU A 259 -4.12 14.85 -15.62
N TRP A 260 -5.13 14.08 -16.02
CA TRP A 260 -5.67 14.12 -17.37
C TRP A 260 -6.25 15.49 -17.72
N ARG A 261 -7.08 16.07 -16.83
CA ARG A 261 -7.68 17.39 -17.02
C ARG A 261 -6.63 18.51 -17.06
N SER A 262 -5.63 18.48 -16.18
CA SER A 262 -4.56 19.48 -16.14
C SER A 262 -3.62 19.37 -17.36
N GLY A 263 -3.28 18.16 -17.79
CA GLY A 263 -2.54 17.92 -19.03
C GLY A 263 -3.30 18.40 -20.28
N TYR A 264 -4.61 18.12 -20.35
CA TYR A 264 -5.46 18.61 -21.43
C TYR A 264 -5.57 20.15 -21.44
N ALA A 265 -5.69 20.78 -20.27
CA ALA A 265 -5.70 22.23 -20.14
C ALA A 265 -4.38 22.87 -20.58
N ALA A 266 -3.25 22.25 -20.23
CA ALA A 266 -1.91 22.69 -20.64
C ALA A 266 -1.71 22.55 -22.17
N ALA A 267 -2.14 21.44 -22.76
CA ALA A 267 -2.11 21.24 -24.22
C ALA A 267 -2.93 22.31 -24.96
N ARG A 268 -4.16 22.58 -24.51
CA ARG A 268 -5.01 23.64 -25.08
C ARG A 268 -4.44 25.04 -24.87
N ALA A 269 -3.76 25.30 -23.76
CA ALA A 269 -3.06 26.56 -23.54
C ALA A 269 -1.89 26.73 -24.51
N LYS A 270 -1.12 25.67 -24.77
CA LYS A 270 -0.04 25.66 -25.77
C LYS A 270 -0.59 25.93 -27.17
N GLU A 271 -1.63 25.21 -27.59
CA GLU A 271 -2.29 25.44 -28.89
C GLU A 271 -2.77 26.89 -29.05
N ARG A 272 -3.38 27.48 -28.01
CA ARG A 272 -3.81 28.89 -28.04
C ARG A 272 -2.63 29.85 -28.18
N LYS A 273 -1.53 29.57 -27.49
CA LYS A 273 -0.31 30.40 -27.55
C LYS A 273 0.33 30.31 -28.93
N GLU A 274 0.39 29.11 -29.52
CA GLU A 274 0.87 28.90 -30.90
C GLU A 274 -0.01 29.62 -31.92
N ARG A 275 -1.34 29.57 -31.79
CA ARG A 275 -2.26 30.33 -32.66
C ARG A 275 -2.11 31.84 -32.51
N ALA A 276 -1.91 32.32 -31.27
CA ALA A 276 -1.69 33.74 -31.02
C ALA A 276 -0.35 34.22 -31.61
N LEU A 277 0.71 33.41 -31.52
CA LEU A 277 2.00 33.69 -32.15
C LEU A 277 1.92 33.64 -33.68
N ALA A 278 1.19 32.68 -34.25
CA ALA A 278 0.94 32.63 -35.69
C ALA A 278 0.20 33.89 -36.17
N ARG A 279 -0.86 34.30 -35.46
CA ARG A 279 -1.60 35.53 -35.78
C ARG A 279 -0.74 36.78 -35.67
N LYS A 280 0.13 36.89 -34.66
CA LYS A 280 1.09 37.99 -34.56
C LYS A 280 2.09 38.00 -35.70
N ARG A 281 2.62 36.84 -36.09
CA ARG A 281 3.52 36.72 -37.23
C ARG A 281 2.83 37.11 -38.54
N ASP A 282 1.54 36.79 -38.68
CA ASP A 282 0.74 37.19 -39.83
C ASP A 282 0.38 38.71 -39.81
N GLU A 283 0.31 39.32 -38.61
CA GLU A 283 0.14 40.78 -38.43
C GLU A 283 1.47 41.57 -38.63
N GLU A 284 2.61 40.96 -38.31
CA GLU A 284 3.96 41.55 -38.41
C GLU A 284 4.60 41.29 -39.79
N GLN A 285 4.11 40.29 -40.54
CA GLN A 285 4.25 40.26 -41.99
C GLN A 285 3.47 41.44 -42.55
N GLU A 286 4.19 42.50 -42.95
CA GLU A 286 3.61 43.64 -43.66
C GLU A 286 2.63 43.20 -44.74
N PRO A 287 1.53 43.95 -44.97
CA PRO A 287 0.59 43.61 -46.03
C PRO A 287 1.37 43.39 -47.33
N ARG A 288 1.10 42.26 -47.99
CA ARG A 288 1.67 41.94 -49.32
C ARG A 288 1.71 43.22 -50.15
N PRO A 289 2.85 43.55 -50.78
CA PRO A 289 3.02 44.84 -51.45
C PRO A 289 1.82 45.09 -52.35
N GLN A 290 1.21 46.26 -52.18
CA GLN A 290 0.19 46.83 -53.06
C GLN A 290 0.59 46.53 -54.51
N THR A 291 -0.34 46.02 -55.32
CA THR A 291 -0.10 45.80 -56.74
C THR A 291 0.50 47.08 -57.34
N TRP A 292 1.44 46.94 -58.28
CA TRP A 292 2.14 48.07 -58.92
C TRP A 292 1.20 49.24 -59.30
N GLU A 293 -0.01 48.91 -59.73
CA GLU A 293 -1.08 49.85 -60.08
C GLU A 293 -1.49 50.76 -58.91
N GLU A 294 -1.62 50.26 -57.69
CA GLU A 294 -2.04 51.04 -56.52
C GLU A 294 -0.92 51.96 -56.00
N GLN A 295 0.34 51.53 -56.08
CA GLN A 295 1.49 52.38 -55.73
C GLN A 295 1.65 53.52 -56.73
N MET A 296 1.45 53.25 -58.02
CA MET A 296 1.56 54.24 -59.09
C MET A 296 0.45 55.28 -58.98
N GLN A 297 -0.78 54.87 -58.63
CA GLN A 297 -1.90 55.78 -58.40
C GLN A 297 -1.62 56.77 -57.26
N LYS A 298 -1.08 56.26 -56.13
CA LYS A 298 -0.74 57.09 -54.97
C LYS A 298 0.38 58.10 -55.27
N TRP A 299 1.37 57.67 -56.05
CA TRP A 299 2.47 58.55 -56.47
C TRP A 299 1.98 59.66 -57.40
N MET A 300 1.04 59.35 -58.30
CA MET A 300 0.43 60.33 -59.20
C MET A 300 -0.50 61.32 -58.47
N ASP A 301 -1.21 60.87 -57.44
CA ASP A 301 -2.08 61.74 -56.63
C ASP A 301 -1.28 62.68 -55.71
N ASP A 302 -0.15 62.23 -55.15
CA ASP A 302 0.73 63.06 -54.32
C ASP A 302 1.50 64.12 -55.14
N ASP A 303 1.74 63.90 -56.44
CA ASP A 303 2.41 64.84 -57.36
C ASP A 303 1.45 65.76 -58.15
N ALA A 304 0.14 65.71 -57.92
CA ALA A 304 -0.88 66.46 -58.67
C ALA A 304 -0.84 68.01 -58.51
N GLY A 305 0.19 68.56 -57.89
CA GLY A 305 0.37 70.01 -57.68
C GLY A 305 1.75 70.56 -58.01
N VAL A 306 2.66 69.77 -58.59
CA VAL A 306 4.04 70.21 -58.88
C VAL A 306 4.28 70.22 -60.38
N GLU A 307 4.59 71.40 -60.94
CA GLU A 307 5.03 71.53 -62.34
C GLU A 307 6.19 70.54 -62.63
N PRO A 308 6.21 69.86 -63.79
CA PRO A 308 7.28 68.92 -64.11
C PRO A 308 8.59 69.69 -64.25
N ARG A 309 9.36 69.74 -63.16
CA ARG A 309 10.74 70.23 -63.18
C ARG A 309 11.51 69.31 -64.10
N ARG A 310 12.23 69.92 -65.04
CA ARG A 310 13.17 69.24 -65.95
C ARG A 310 14.24 68.53 -65.13
N TRP A 311 14.05 67.26 -64.80
CA TRP A 311 15.02 66.48 -64.02
C TRP A 311 16.19 65.93 -64.84
N PHE A 312 16.33 66.32 -66.11
CA PHE A 312 17.34 65.78 -67.03
C PHE A 312 17.95 66.83 -67.96
N THR A 313 18.41 67.98 -67.46
CA THR A 313 19.22 68.90 -68.28
C THR A 313 20.50 69.45 -67.67
N ASP A 314 20.85 69.15 -66.41
CA ASP A 314 22.12 69.63 -65.81
C ASP A 314 22.87 68.53 -65.03
N LEU A 315 22.93 67.31 -65.57
CA LEU A 315 23.90 66.32 -65.10
C LEU A 315 25.22 66.53 -65.85
N PRO A 316 26.36 66.74 -65.17
CA PRO A 316 27.65 66.77 -65.84
C PRO A 316 27.88 65.43 -66.54
N ILE A 317 28.09 65.47 -67.85
CA ILE A 317 28.55 64.30 -68.60
C ILE A 317 29.95 63.96 -68.05
N PRO A 318 30.16 62.79 -67.41
CA PRO A 318 31.50 62.43 -66.99
C PRO A 318 32.42 62.37 -68.22
N PRO A 319 33.68 62.82 -68.13
CA PRO A 319 34.61 62.71 -69.24
C PRO A 319 34.67 61.24 -69.69
N GLN A 320 34.54 61.00 -71.00
CA GLN A 320 34.73 59.67 -71.55
C GLN A 320 36.17 59.25 -71.25
N PRO A 321 36.40 58.10 -70.59
CA PRO A 321 37.75 57.62 -70.32
C PRO A 321 38.53 57.47 -71.63
N SER A 322 39.79 57.86 -71.62
CA SER A 322 40.69 57.68 -72.76
C SER A 322 40.85 56.19 -73.11
N GLU A 323 41.25 55.88 -74.34
CA GLU A 323 41.42 54.49 -74.79
C GLU A 323 42.39 53.70 -73.89
N ALA A 324 43.34 54.40 -73.24
CA ALA A 324 44.25 53.82 -72.25
C ALA A 324 43.55 53.46 -70.92
N GLU A 325 42.67 54.31 -70.41
CA GLU A 325 41.92 54.05 -69.16
C GLU A 325 40.88 52.94 -69.34
N ASN A 326 40.28 52.84 -70.54
CA ASN A 326 39.40 51.71 -70.86
C ASN A 326 40.15 50.38 -70.92
N LEU A 327 41.41 50.38 -71.37
CA LEU A 327 42.23 49.17 -71.38
C LEU A 327 42.63 48.74 -69.97
N GLU A 328 42.92 49.70 -69.09
CA GLU A 328 43.25 49.46 -67.69
C GLU A 328 42.05 48.90 -66.90
N LEU A 329 40.86 49.45 -67.12
CA LEU A 329 39.59 48.92 -66.56
C LEU A 329 39.27 47.50 -67.05
N LEU A 330 39.56 47.19 -68.32
CA LEU A 330 39.37 45.84 -68.87
C LEU A 330 40.39 44.83 -68.31
N GLU A 331 41.63 45.26 -68.03
CA GLU A 331 42.61 44.42 -67.32
C GLU A 331 42.23 44.20 -65.85
N GLU A 332 41.69 45.21 -65.15
CA GLU A 332 41.23 45.09 -63.77
C GLU A 332 40.06 44.10 -63.66
N ILE A 333 39.07 44.20 -64.56
CA ILE A 333 37.93 43.27 -64.62
C ILE A 333 38.39 41.85 -65.00
N ALA A 334 39.39 41.71 -65.88
CA ALA A 334 39.99 40.42 -66.22
C ALA A 334 40.85 39.82 -65.08
N SER A 335 41.36 40.66 -64.16
CA SER A 335 42.10 40.21 -62.98
C SER A 335 41.19 39.66 -61.87
N LEU A 336 39.95 40.16 -61.79
CA LEU A 336 38.93 39.73 -60.82
C LEU A 336 38.21 38.43 -61.23
N SER A 337 38.39 37.95 -62.47
CA SER A 337 37.74 36.73 -62.98
C SER A 337 38.66 35.51 -63.12
N LYS A 338 39.88 35.52 -62.54
CA LYS A 338 40.77 34.35 -62.54
C LYS A 338 40.62 33.53 -61.24
N PRO A 339 40.33 32.22 -61.32
CA PRO A 339 40.17 31.37 -60.15
C PRO A 339 41.51 31.17 -59.45
N SER A 340 41.59 31.51 -58.16
CA SER A 340 42.78 31.30 -57.34
C SER A 340 42.93 29.81 -57.03
N GLY A 341 43.81 29.13 -57.77
CA GLY A 341 44.32 27.82 -57.38
C GLY A 341 45.29 27.97 -56.21
N ARG A 342 44.83 27.67 -54.99
CA ARG A 342 45.70 27.09 -53.96
C ARG A 342 44.92 26.16 -53.05
N SER A 343 45.41 24.94 -53.02
CA SER A 343 45.07 23.80 -52.18
C SER A 343 45.07 24.16 -50.70
N ASP A 344 44.07 23.68 -49.96
CA ASP A 344 44.29 23.16 -48.62
C ASP A 344 43.32 22.01 -48.33
N VAL A 345 43.86 21.08 -47.57
CA VAL A 345 43.47 19.68 -47.41
C VAL A 345 42.28 19.58 -46.46
N GLN A 346 41.15 19.04 -46.92
CA GLN A 346 40.04 18.69 -46.04
C GLN A 346 40.21 17.23 -45.60
N GLU A 347 40.41 17.06 -44.29
CA GLU A 347 40.42 15.79 -43.56
C GLU A 347 39.29 14.85 -43.99
N LEU A 348 39.69 13.60 -44.23
CA LEU A 348 38.85 12.40 -44.29
C LEU A 348 38.10 12.23 -42.97
N ILE A 349 36.79 12.48 -42.97
CA ILE A 349 35.88 11.88 -41.99
C ILE A 349 35.42 10.55 -42.59
N ASP A 350 35.94 9.50 -41.97
CA ASP A 350 35.63 8.09 -42.20
C ASP A 350 34.11 7.86 -42.15
N THR A 351 33.55 7.38 -43.25
CA THR A 351 32.13 7.02 -43.34
C THR A 351 32.02 5.51 -43.31
N ALA A 352 32.19 4.95 -42.11
CA ALA A 352 31.83 3.58 -41.82
C ALA A 352 30.97 3.56 -40.55
N GLU A 353 29.82 2.92 -40.67
CA GLU A 353 28.87 2.56 -39.62
C GLU A 353 27.96 3.69 -39.08
N ILE A 354 26.69 3.69 -39.52
CA ILE A 354 25.47 3.71 -38.67
C ILE A 354 24.26 3.37 -39.58
N PRO A 355 23.30 2.53 -39.14
CA PRO A 355 22.32 1.89 -40.02
C PRO A 355 21.10 2.78 -40.30
N VAL A 356 20.51 2.54 -41.48
CA VAL A 356 19.26 3.11 -41.96
C VAL A 356 18.07 2.64 -41.12
N ILE A 357 17.40 3.55 -40.42
CA ILE A 357 16.01 3.35 -39.96
C ILE A 357 15.11 4.24 -40.82
N GLY A 358 14.61 3.66 -41.91
CA GLY A 358 13.57 4.25 -42.73
C GLY A 358 12.21 4.14 -42.03
N ALA A 359 11.77 5.22 -41.40
CA ALA A 359 10.38 5.37 -41.02
C ALA A 359 9.59 5.91 -42.23
N THR A 360 8.77 5.06 -42.84
CA THR A 360 7.67 5.52 -43.71
C THR A 360 6.34 4.99 -43.19
N ARG A 361 5.41 5.92 -42.98
CA ARG A 361 3.98 5.74 -42.81
C ARG A 361 3.32 7.00 -43.38
N PRO A 362 2.05 6.98 -43.79
CA PRO A 362 1.33 6.02 -44.62
C PRO A 362 0.72 6.72 -45.86
N SER A 363 0.33 5.97 -46.89
CA SER A 363 -0.71 6.46 -47.81
C SER A 363 -1.66 5.34 -48.20
N ALA A 364 -2.90 5.74 -48.42
CA ALA A 364 -4.10 4.94 -48.38
C ALA A 364 -4.45 4.28 -49.71
N GLY A 365 -5.28 3.23 -49.64
CA GLY A 365 -6.36 3.03 -50.59
C GLY A 365 -6.33 1.75 -51.42
N ALA A 366 -7.53 1.15 -51.52
CA ALA A 366 -7.95 0.06 -52.42
C ALA A 366 -7.43 -1.35 -52.07
N SER A 367 -8.10 -2.48 -52.29
CA SER A 367 -9.48 -2.89 -52.63
C SER A 367 -9.33 -4.38 -53.02
N GLY A 368 -10.24 -5.27 -52.58
CA GLY A 368 -10.40 -6.65 -53.11
C GLY A 368 -10.14 -7.74 -52.06
N ARG A 369 -11.16 -8.46 -51.54
CA ARG A 369 -11.72 -9.73 -52.07
C ARG A 369 -10.61 -10.71 -52.50
N THR A 370 -10.45 -11.90 -51.92
CA THR A 370 -11.38 -13.05 -51.99
C THR A 370 -11.09 -14.17 -50.98
N HIS A 371 -12.15 -14.90 -50.62
CA HIS A 371 -12.29 -16.31 -50.17
C HIS A 371 -11.07 -17.22 -49.88
N ARG A 372 -11.07 -17.81 -48.66
CA ARG A 372 -11.22 -19.24 -48.25
C ARG A 372 -10.87 -20.37 -49.24
N PRO A 373 -10.49 -21.60 -48.78
CA PRO A 373 -11.08 -22.36 -47.64
C PRO A 373 -10.35 -22.28 -46.31
#